data_AF-A0A1Z1WRR4-F1
#
_entry.id   AF-A0A1Z1WRR4-F1
#
_cell.length_a   1.000
_cell.length_b   1.000
_cell.length_c   1.000
_cell.angle_alpha   90.00
_cell.angle_beta   90.00
_cell.angle_gamma   90.00
#
_symmetry.space_group_name_H-M   'P 1'
#
loop_
_entity.id
_entity.type
_entity.pdbx_description
1 polymer ?
#
loop_
_entity_poly.entity_id
_entity_poly.type
_entity_poly.pdbx_seq_one_letter_code
_entity_poly.pdbx_strand_id
1 'polypeptide(L)'
;MGEWGPLNSGLPNMRRFHDEALASFTRYSSGWAAYVWCYGGGYCALDREGRFRTNKERTATPYAPAVAGTVRAERHDAERGTYRLAYRAAERPGASVLSLPRSATGWRITVSGREAWVSARSVPPGRARQVWVGAPGGTDVVVTVRPG
;
A
#
# COMPACT_ATOMS: atom_id res chain seq x y z
N MET A 1 10.00 -8.51 7.41
CA MET A 1 11.17 -7.75 7.93
C MET A 1 10.84 -7.15 9.28
N GLY A 2 11.53 -7.57 10.35
CA GLY A 2 11.19 -7.16 11.73
C GLY A 2 11.47 -5.70 12.05
N GLU A 3 12.45 -5.08 11.38
CA GLU A 3 12.83 -3.69 11.61
C GLU A 3 13.55 -3.13 10.37
N TRP A 4 13.28 -1.91 9.93
CA TRP A 4 14.08 -1.27 8.89
C TRP A 4 13.95 0.26 8.92
N GLY A 5 14.93 0.95 8.32
CA GLY A 5 14.86 2.39 8.07
C GLY A 5 16.18 3.09 8.42
N PRO A 6 16.55 4.16 7.69
CA PRO A 6 17.80 4.86 7.95
C PRO A 6 17.66 5.83 9.13
N LEU A 7 18.78 6.13 9.80
CA LEU A 7 18.85 7.16 10.85
C LEU A 7 18.47 8.54 10.30
N ASN A 8 18.85 8.86 9.07
CA ASN A 8 18.52 10.13 8.46
C ASN A 8 17.96 9.95 7.05
N SER A 9 16.62 9.91 6.96
CA SER A 9 15.89 9.80 5.71
C SER A 9 15.99 11.03 4.78
N GLY A 10 16.64 12.11 5.23
CA GLY A 10 16.86 13.33 4.43
C GLY A 10 18.18 13.37 3.64
N LEU A 11 19.05 12.37 3.80
CA LEU A 11 20.32 12.32 3.07
C LEU A 11 20.12 12.16 1.55
N PRO A 12 21.11 12.53 0.72
CA PRO A 12 21.09 12.24 -0.71
C PRO A 12 20.79 10.76 -0.98
N ASN A 13 20.09 10.48 -2.08
CA ASN A 13 19.66 9.13 -2.51
C ASN A 13 18.67 8.41 -1.59
N MET A 14 18.22 9.02 -0.48
CA MET A 14 17.27 8.35 0.43
C MET A 14 15.91 8.09 -0.19
N ARG A 15 15.48 8.88 -1.19
CA ARG A 15 14.30 8.57 -2.00
C ARG A 15 14.44 7.17 -2.63
N ARG A 16 15.52 6.96 -3.36
CA ARG A 16 15.82 5.69 -4.04
C ARG A 16 15.92 4.54 -3.04
N PHE A 17 16.58 4.75 -1.90
CA PHE A 17 16.66 3.75 -0.84
C PHE A 17 15.26 3.28 -0.38
N HIS A 18 14.34 4.21 -0.10
CA HIS A 18 12.99 3.83 0.34
C HIS A 18 12.22 3.13 -0.78
N ASP A 19 12.31 3.64 -2.01
CA ASP A 19 11.61 3.05 -3.17
C ASP A 19 12.10 1.60 -3.42
N GLU A 20 13.41 1.35 -3.39
CA GLU A 20 13.99 0.01 -3.58
C GLU A 20 13.71 -0.94 -2.40
N ALA A 21 13.77 -0.45 -1.16
CA ALA A 21 13.45 -1.24 0.02
C ALA A 21 11.98 -1.71 0.01
N LEU A 22 11.05 -0.78 -0.23
CA LEU A 22 9.63 -1.10 -0.31
C LEU A 22 9.31 -2.05 -1.47
N ALA A 23 9.92 -1.83 -2.65
CA ALA A 23 9.78 -2.75 -3.77
C ALA A 23 10.28 -4.17 -3.44
N SER A 24 11.38 -4.28 -2.68
CA SER A 24 11.89 -5.56 -2.21
C SER A 24 10.92 -6.27 -1.27
N PHE A 25 10.34 -5.57 -0.28
CA PHE A 25 9.37 -6.16 0.64
C PHE A 25 8.13 -6.68 -0.08
N THR A 26 7.60 -5.87 -1.00
CA THR A 26 6.44 -6.23 -1.82
C THR A 26 6.71 -7.43 -2.73
N ARG A 27 7.91 -7.54 -3.32
CA ARG A 27 8.28 -8.69 -4.18
C ARG A 27 8.13 -10.03 -3.48
N TYR A 28 8.38 -10.08 -2.18
CA TYR A 28 8.28 -11.29 -1.37
C TYR A 28 6.97 -11.39 -0.58
N SER A 29 6.02 -10.47 -0.81
CA SER A 29 4.79 -10.33 -0.01
C SER A 29 5.08 -10.36 1.50
N SER A 30 6.19 -9.73 1.90
CA SER A 30 6.64 -9.72 3.28
C SER A 30 6.07 -8.50 4.01
N GLY A 31 5.44 -8.74 5.16
CA GLY A 31 5.17 -7.66 6.11
C GLY A 31 6.47 -7.04 6.62
N TRP A 32 6.42 -5.77 7.01
CA TRP A 32 7.57 -5.04 7.54
C TRP A 32 7.17 -4.12 8.69
N ALA A 33 8.12 -3.76 9.55
CA ALA A 33 7.96 -2.71 10.55
C ALA A 33 9.08 -1.68 10.42
N ALA A 34 8.72 -0.41 10.27
CA ALA A 34 9.69 0.67 10.18
C ALA A 34 10.16 1.08 11.57
N TYR A 35 11.47 1.24 11.72
CA TYR A 35 12.08 1.88 12.89
C TYR A 35 12.10 3.40 12.68
N VAL A 36 11.51 4.20 13.57
CA VAL A 36 10.62 3.87 14.70
C VAL A 36 9.52 4.92 14.74
N TRP A 37 8.37 4.57 15.33
CA TRP A 37 7.31 5.53 15.57
C TRP A 37 7.67 6.46 16.74
N CYS A 38 8.18 7.65 16.41
CA CYS A 38 8.40 8.75 17.35
C CYS A 38 8.33 10.10 16.63
N TYR A 39 8.44 11.19 17.40
CA TYR A 39 8.39 12.57 16.94
C TYR A 39 9.76 13.23 17.16
N GLY A 40 10.31 13.88 16.13
CA GLY A 40 11.56 14.64 16.24
C GLY A 40 12.56 14.36 15.12
N GLY A 41 13.83 14.17 15.49
CA GLY A 41 14.96 13.94 14.56
C GLY A 41 15.36 12.47 14.46
N GLY A 42 16.51 12.20 13.84
CA GLY A 42 17.05 10.83 13.71
C GLY A 42 16.05 9.85 13.09
N TYR A 43 15.86 8.70 13.73
CA TYR A 43 15.00 7.62 13.24
C TYR A 43 13.50 7.92 13.24
N CYS A 44 13.05 9.00 13.89
CA CYS A 44 11.63 9.27 14.05
C CYS A 44 10.89 9.35 12.71
N ALA A 45 9.76 8.63 12.64
CA ALA A 45 8.85 8.68 11.51
C ALA A 45 8.27 10.08 11.29
N LEU A 46 8.03 10.82 12.38
CA LEU A 46 7.41 12.13 12.36
C LEU A 46 8.38 13.22 12.84
N ASP A 47 8.20 14.44 12.34
CA ASP A 47 8.84 15.65 12.89
C ASP A 47 8.15 16.07 14.20
N ARG A 48 8.59 17.20 14.79
CA ARG A 48 8.02 17.69 16.06
C ARG A 48 6.57 18.12 15.92
N GLU A 49 6.17 18.50 14.70
CA GLU A 49 4.83 18.96 14.36
C GLU A 49 3.90 17.80 13.96
N GLY A 50 4.40 16.56 13.97
CA GLY A 50 3.63 15.36 13.65
C GLY A 50 3.45 15.10 12.15
N ARG A 51 4.23 15.75 11.29
CA ARG A 51 4.27 15.46 9.85
C ARG A 51 5.29 14.36 9.60
N PHE A 52 5.06 13.54 8.57
CA PHE A 52 6.08 12.60 8.13
C PHE A 52 7.38 13.34 7.81
N ARG A 53 8.48 12.81 8.33
CA ARG A 53 9.81 13.26 7.93
C ARG A 53 10.07 12.91 6.47
N THR A 54 10.91 13.71 5.80
CA THR A 54 11.29 13.52 4.41
C THR A 54 11.61 12.06 4.07
N ASN A 55 10.99 11.55 3.01
CA ASN A 55 11.00 10.16 2.54
C ASN A 55 10.29 9.13 3.44
N LYS A 56 9.95 9.43 4.70
CA LYS A 56 9.14 8.54 5.55
C LYS A 56 7.68 8.54 5.09
N GLU A 57 7.19 9.61 4.46
CA GLU A 57 5.85 9.64 3.86
C GLU A 57 5.66 8.56 2.78
N ARG A 58 6.75 8.09 2.18
CA ARG A 58 6.74 7.02 1.16
C ARG A 58 6.29 5.67 1.71
N THR A 59 6.30 5.48 3.03
CA THR A 59 5.80 4.26 3.64
C THR A 59 4.27 4.26 3.78
N ALA A 60 3.62 5.40 3.52
CA ALA A 60 2.17 5.54 3.54
C ALA A 60 1.60 5.38 2.11
N THR A 61 1.58 4.15 1.62
CA THR A 61 1.03 3.79 0.28
C THR A 61 -0.20 2.90 0.42
N PRO A 62 -1.03 2.76 -0.63
CA PRO A 62 -2.03 1.71 -0.66
C PRO A 62 -1.42 0.32 -0.45
N TYR A 63 -2.11 -0.54 0.30
CA TYR A 63 -1.73 -1.95 0.47
C TYR A 63 -2.97 -2.81 0.80
N ALA A 64 -2.84 -4.14 0.71
CA ALA A 64 -3.90 -5.06 1.10
C ALA A 64 -3.62 -5.74 2.44
N PRO A 65 -4.19 -5.26 3.57
CA PRO A 65 -4.01 -5.92 4.87
C PRO A 65 -4.56 -7.34 4.93
N ALA A 66 -5.52 -7.68 4.06
CA ALA A 66 -6.10 -9.01 3.97
C ALA A 66 -6.48 -9.34 2.51
N VAL A 67 -6.16 -10.56 2.07
CA VAL A 67 -6.50 -11.05 0.74
C VAL A 67 -7.30 -12.35 0.86
N ALA A 68 -8.50 -12.38 0.29
CA ALA A 68 -9.38 -13.56 0.27
C ALA A 68 -8.97 -14.55 -0.84
N GLY A 69 -7.71 -14.99 -0.82
CA GLY A 69 -7.17 -15.84 -1.87
C GLY A 69 -5.65 -15.99 -1.81
N THR A 70 -5.09 -16.57 -2.87
CA THR A 70 -3.63 -16.72 -3.03
C THR A 70 -3.09 -15.56 -3.86
N VAL A 71 -2.22 -14.74 -3.27
CA VAL A 71 -1.53 -13.67 -3.99
C VAL A 71 -0.63 -14.25 -5.06
N ARG A 72 -0.75 -13.73 -6.29
CA ARG A 72 0.09 -14.10 -7.44
C ARG A 72 1.13 -13.04 -7.73
N ALA A 73 0.76 -11.77 -7.55
CA ALA A 73 1.65 -10.64 -7.68
C ALA A 73 1.13 -9.45 -6.88
N GLU A 74 2.04 -8.74 -6.23
CA GLU A 74 1.79 -7.46 -5.61
C GLU A 74 2.90 -6.51 -6.07
N ARG A 75 2.55 -5.27 -6.41
CA ARG A 75 3.52 -4.25 -6.83
C ARG A 75 3.05 -2.85 -6.43
N HIS A 76 4.00 -2.02 -6.06
CA HIS A 76 3.82 -0.58 -5.93
C HIS A 76 4.80 0.14 -6.87
N ASP A 77 4.27 0.93 -7.79
CA ASP A 77 5.03 1.85 -8.62
C ASP A 77 5.13 3.19 -7.89
N ALA A 78 6.30 3.48 -7.33
CA ALA A 78 6.54 4.68 -6.54
C ALA A 78 6.55 5.97 -7.37
N GLU A 79 6.83 5.90 -8.67
CA GLU A 79 6.81 7.07 -9.56
C GLU A 79 5.38 7.46 -9.91
N ARG A 80 4.53 6.47 -10.17
CA ARG A 80 3.12 6.68 -10.53
C ARG A 80 2.16 6.64 -9.35
N GLY A 81 2.65 6.34 -8.15
CA GLY A 81 1.83 6.10 -6.95
C GLY A 81 0.80 4.98 -7.14
N THR A 82 1.08 4.02 -8.02
CA THR A 82 0.11 3.00 -8.44
C THR A 82 0.37 1.69 -7.71
N TYR A 83 -0.64 1.20 -7.01
CA TYR A 83 -0.64 -0.10 -6.36
C TYR A 83 -1.42 -1.11 -7.21
N ARG A 84 -0.85 -2.30 -7.41
CA ARG A 84 -1.48 -3.39 -8.16
C ARG A 84 -1.38 -4.69 -7.38
N LEU A 85 -2.53 -5.34 -7.21
CA LEU A 85 -2.65 -6.66 -6.59
C LEU A 85 -3.31 -7.62 -7.59
N ALA A 86 -2.70 -8.79 -7.77
CA ALA A 86 -3.28 -9.91 -8.49
C ALA A 86 -3.34 -11.12 -7.57
N TYR A 87 -4.51 -11.75 -7.47
CA TYR A 87 -4.71 -12.93 -6.63
C TYR A 87 -5.74 -13.87 -7.24
N ARG A 88 -5.63 -15.15 -6.89
CA ARG A 88 -6.63 -16.17 -7.20
C ARG A 88 -7.57 -16.28 -6.00
N ALA A 89 -8.85 -15.95 -6.17
CA ALA A 89 -9.86 -16.04 -5.12
C ALA A 89 -9.95 -17.47 -4.58
N ALA A 90 -10.05 -17.60 -3.25
CA ALA A 90 -10.24 -18.88 -2.59
C ALA A 90 -11.68 -19.41 -2.82
N GLU A 91 -11.86 -20.72 -2.77
CA GLU A 91 -13.20 -21.34 -2.90
C GLU A 91 -14.13 -20.97 -1.73
N ARG A 92 -13.56 -20.67 -0.55
CA ARG A 92 -14.33 -20.20 0.60
C ARG A 92 -14.78 -18.74 0.41
N PRO A 93 -16.02 -18.38 0.81
CA PRO A 93 -16.47 -16.99 0.77
C PRO A 93 -15.58 -16.04 1.57
N GLY A 94 -15.39 -14.84 1.08
CA GLY A 94 -14.63 -13.79 1.76
C GLY A 94 -14.41 -12.56 0.87
N ALA A 95 -13.93 -11.47 1.48
CA ALA A 95 -13.56 -10.26 0.77
C ALA A 95 -12.12 -9.86 1.12
N SER A 96 -11.36 -9.46 0.12
CA SER A 96 -10.07 -8.79 0.30
C SER A 96 -10.31 -7.36 0.79
N VAL A 97 -9.39 -6.84 1.59
CA VAL A 97 -9.42 -5.47 2.10
C VAL A 97 -8.24 -4.70 1.51
N LEU A 98 -8.51 -3.51 0.98
CA LEU A 98 -7.53 -2.51 0.59
C LEU A 98 -7.52 -1.41 1.65
N SER A 99 -6.34 -1.03 2.12
CA SER A 99 -6.13 0.13 2.98
C SER A 99 -5.57 1.27 2.14
N LEU A 100 -6.29 2.39 2.09
CA LEU A 100 -5.94 3.56 1.29
C LEU A 100 -5.61 4.73 2.23
N PRO A 101 -4.35 5.21 2.25
CA PRO A 101 -3.97 6.36 3.08
C PRO A 101 -4.56 7.66 2.55
N ARG A 102 -4.43 8.76 3.31
CA ARG A 102 -4.83 10.09 2.83
C ARG A 102 -4.01 10.45 1.58
N SER A 103 -4.67 10.96 0.55
CA SER A 103 -4.04 11.45 -0.69
C SER A 103 -4.55 12.85 -1.00
N ALA A 104 -3.70 13.71 -1.57
CA ALA A 104 -4.09 15.05 -2.01
C ALA A 104 -5.06 15.03 -3.20
N THR A 105 -4.98 14.01 -4.06
CA THR A 105 -5.86 13.84 -5.23
C THR A 105 -6.93 12.77 -5.01
N GLY A 106 -6.90 12.08 -3.86
CA GLY A 106 -7.73 10.91 -3.62
C GLY A 106 -7.20 9.68 -4.35
N TRP A 107 -8.08 8.70 -4.54
CA TRP A 107 -7.76 7.41 -5.16
C TRP A 107 -8.84 6.99 -6.15
N ARG A 108 -8.42 6.39 -7.27
CA ARG A 108 -9.27 5.65 -8.19
C ARG A 108 -8.93 4.17 -8.12
N ILE A 109 -9.95 3.33 -8.02
CA ILE A 109 -9.83 1.87 -7.88
C ILE A 109 -10.50 1.22 -9.07
N THR A 110 -9.79 0.28 -9.68
CA THR A 110 -10.29 -0.57 -10.75
C THR A 110 -10.11 -2.03 -10.35
N VAL A 111 -11.12 -2.85 -10.64
CA VAL A 111 -11.11 -4.28 -10.41
C VAL A 111 -11.51 -4.98 -11.70
N SER A 112 -10.83 -6.08 -11.99
CA SER A 112 -11.16 -7.00 -13.08
C SER A 112 -11.13 -8.43 -12.56
N GLY A 113 -11.88 -9.29 -13.22
CA GLY A 113 -12.20 -10.66 -12.78
C GLY A 113 -13.70 -10.91 -12.99
N ARG A 114 -14.06 -12.16 -13.28
CA ARG A 114 -15.47 -12.54 -13.48
C ARG A 114 -16.27 -12.22 -12.22
N GLU A 115 -17.31 -11.41 -12.36
CA GLU A 115 -18.19 -11.00 -11.24
C GLU A 115 -17.45 -10.36 -10.06
N ALA A 116 -16.22 -9.86 -10.28
CA ALA A 116 -15.48 -9.16 -9.25
C ALA A 116 -16.12 -7.78 -8.99
N TRP A 117 -16.24 -7.42 -7.72
CA TRP A 117 -16.83 -6.17 -7.28
C TRP A 117 -15.93 -5.45 -6.29
N VAL A 118 -16.16 -4.14 -6.15
CA VAL A 118 -15.44 -3.28 -5.22
C VAL A 118 -16.43 -2.37 -4.51
N SER A 119 -16.31 -2.23 -3.18
CA SER A 119 -17.25 -1.45 -2.36
C SER A 119 -17.19 0.07 -2.64
N ALA A 120 -16.12 0.54 -3.27
CA ALA A 120 -15.97 1.92 -3.73
C ALA A 120 -15.01 1.96 -4.93
N ARG A 121 -15.40 2.68 -5.99
CA ARG A 121 -14.53 2.90 -7.17
C ARG A 121 -13.58 4.08 -7.00
N SER A 122 -13.81 4.93 -6.00
CA SER A 122 -12.95 6.06 -5.67
C SER A 122 -13.01 6.42 -4.18
N VAL A 123 -11.97 7.11 -3.73
CA VAL A 123 -11.89 7.76 -2.41
C VAL A 123 -11.53 9.22 -2.64
N PRO A 124 -12.26 10.18 -2.05
CA PRO A 124 -11.98 11.59 -2.25
C PRO A 124 -10.66 12.03 -1.59
N PRO A 125 -10.09 13.17 -2.02
CA PRO A 125 -8.95 13.81 -1.37
C PRO A 125 -9.08 13.92 0.16
N GLY A 126 -7.94 13.85 0.85
CA GLY A 126 -7.83 14.08 2.29
C GLY A 126 -8.40 12.97 3.19
N ARG A 127 -8.98 11.90 2.62
CA ARG A 127 -9.57 10.79 3.38
C ARG A 127 -8.73 9.53 3.29
N ALA A 128 -8.53 8.88 4.44
CA ALA A 128 -8.10 7.49 4.50
C ALA A 128 -9.35 6.59 4.53
N ARG A 129 -9.30 5.43 3.88
CA ARG A 129 -10.45 4.53 3.79
C ARG A 129 -10.03 3.08 3.56
N GLN A 130 -10.78 2.16 4.14
CA GLN A 130 -10.76 0.75 3.74
C GLN A 130 -11.79 0.47 2.64
N VAL A 131 -11.41 -0.35 1.67
CA VAL A 131 -12.25 -0.75 0.54
C VAL A 131 -12.24 -2.26 0.43
N TRP A 132 -13.42 -2.86 0.22
CA TRP A 132 -13.59 -4.29 0.11
C TRP A 132 -13.67 -4.70 -1.36
N VAL A 133 -13.02 -5.82 -1.69
CA VAL A 133 -13.04 -6.45 -3.01
C VAL A 133 -13.49 -7.89 -2.85
N GLY A 134 -14.54 -8.28 -3.58
CA GLY A 134 -15.03 -9.65 -3.60
C GLY A 134 -15.09 -10.20 -5.02
N ALA A 135 -15.04 -11.52 -5.13
CA ALA A 135 -15.21 -12.26 -6.37
C ALA A 135 -15.62 -13.70 -6.03
N PRO A 136 -16.25 -14.45 -6.96
CA PRO A 136 -16.47 -15.87 -6.78
C PRO A 136 -15.15 -16.64 -6.59
N GLY A 137 -15.22 -17.75 -5.85
CA GLY A 137 -14.15 -18.76 -5.84
C GLY A 137 -13.79 -19.17 -7.26
N GLY A 138 -12.55 -19.58 -7.49
CA GLY A 138 -12.12 -19.84 -8.87
C GLY A 138 -11.49 -18.64 -9.59
N THR A 139 -11.80 -17.42 -9.19
CA THR A 139 -11.59 -16.23 -10.05
C THR A 139 -10.19 -15.64 -9.91
N ASP A 140 -9.54 -15.35 -11.04
CA ASP A 140 -8.37 -14.46 -11.07
C ASP A 140 -8.83 -13.01 -10.99
N VAL A 141 -8.40 -12.33 -9.94
CA VAL A 141 -8.76 -10.93 -9.65
C VAL A 141 -7.52 -10.07 -9.81
N VAL A 142 -7.68 -8.95 -10.52
CA VAL A 142 -6.67 -7.89 -10.59
C VAL A 142 -7.28 -6.59 -10.11
N VAL A 143 -6.67 -6.01 -9.08
CA VAL A 143 -6.99 -4.70 -8.51
C VAL A 143 -5.88 -3.73 -8.88
N THR A 144 -6.25 -2.55 -9.36
CA THR A 144 -5.32 -1.43 -9.53
C THR A 144 -5.87 -0.19 -8.83
N VAL A 145 -5.04 0.42 -7.97
CA VAL A 145 -5.29 1.66 -7.27
C VAL A 145 -4.30 2.70 -7.75
N ARG A 146 -4.79 3.87 -8.15
CA ARG A 146 -3.96 4.99 -8.64
C ARG A 146 -4.44 6.31 -8.07
N PRO A 147 -3.60 7.35 -8.03
CA PRO A 147 -4.03 8.71 -7.71
C PRO A 147 -5.22 9.13 -8.59
N GLY A 148 -6.14 9.90 -8.01
CA GLY A 148 -7.43 10.31 -8.62
C GLY A 148 -7.30 11.12 -9.90
#